data_AF-A0A6V7KE36-F1
#
_entry.id   AF-A0A6V7KE36-F1
#
_cell.length_a   1.000
_cell.length_b   1.000
_cell.length_c   1.000
_cell.angle_alpha   90.00
_cell.angle_beta   90.00
_cell.angle_gamma   90.00
#
_symmetry.space_group_name_H-M   'P 1'
#
loop_
_entity.id
_entity.type
_entity.pdbx_description
1 polymer ?
#
loop_
_entity_poly.entity_id
_entity_poly.type
_entity_poly.pdbx_seq_one_letter_code
_entity_poly.pdbx_strand_id
1 'polypeptide(L)'
;QPQGEVPVLWLSDNTPFAEGVAIRGGVPICFPWFGPFAEPNHGFARLLPWEFTAHREDTNGVELTFTLRDTPETLASWPHAFTLTARYKQGKTCTI
;
A
#
# COMPACT_ATOMS: atom_id res chain seq x y z
N GLN A 1 5.51 -7.75 12.61
CA GLN A 1 6.80 -8.46 12.53
C GLN A 1 6.54 -9.92 12.93
N PRO A 2 7.18 -10.91 12.29
CA PRO A 2 6.99 -12.32 12.66
C PRO A 2 7.49 -12.57 14.09
N GLN A 3 6.68 -13.28 14.89
CA GLN A 3 6.99 -13.53 16.30
C GLN A 3 8.16 -14.51 16.42
N GLY A 4 9.17 -14.15 17.23
CA GLY A 4 10.35 -15.00 17.45
C GLY A 4 11.40 -14.93 16.35
N GLU A 5 11.18 -14.11 15.31
CA GLU A 5 12.08 -13.95 14.17
C GLU A 5 12.63 -12.52 14.09
N VAL A 6 13.72 -12.35 13.35
CA VAL A 6 14.23 -11.01 13.04
C VAL A 6 13.23 -10.25 12.15
N PRO A 7 13.14 -8.91 12.27
CA PRO A 7 12.31 -8.11 11.39
C PRO A 7 12.61 -8.37 9.90
N VAL A 8 11.58 -8.70 9.13
CA VAL A 8 11.71 -8.99 7.68
C VAL A 8 11.61 -7.71 6.85
N LEU A 9 10.80 -6.77 7.31
CA LEU A 9 10.63 -5.45 6.68
C LEU A 9 11.20 -4.38 7.59
N TRP A 10 12.06 -3.54 7.01
CA TRP A 10 12.55 -2.33 7.66
C TRP A 10 11.51 -1.21 7.61
N LEU A 11 11.40 -0.44 8.69
CA LEU A 11 10.57 0.76 8.80
C LEU A 11 11.40 1.85 9.49
N SER A 12 11.34 3.07 8.97
CA SER A 12 12.07 4.20 9.57
C SER A 12 11.41 4.63 10.87
N ASP A 13 12.17 4.75 11.96
CA ASP A 13 11.65 5.27 13.24
C ASP A 13 11.20 6.74 13.17
N ASN A 14 11.74 7.48 12.21
CA ASN A 14 11.44 8.89 11.96
C ASN A 14 10.39 9.12 10.86
N THR A 15 9.73 8.08 10.35
CA THR A 15 8.67 8.29 9.34
C THR A 15 7.46 8.96 9.99
N PRO A 16 6.91 10.03 9.42
CA PRO A 16 5.65 10.58 9.89
C PRO A 16 4.51 9.61 9.55
N PHE A 17 3.54 9.52 10.46
CA PHE A 17 2.25 8.87 10.23
C PHE A 17 1.20 9.97 10.10
N ALA A 18 1.12 10.55 8.90
CA ALA A 18 0.25 11.68 8.59
C ALA A 18 -0.39 11.50 7.20
N GLU A 19 -1.62 12.01 7.04
CA GLU A 19 -2.33 11.96 5.76
C GLU A 19 -1.54 12.68 4.66
N GLY A 20 -1.53 12.08 3.46
CA GLY A 20 -0.85 12.64 2.29
C GLY A 20 0.69 12.57 2.34
N VAL A 21 1.29 11.99 3.39
CA VAL A 21 2.75 11.85 3.50
C VAL A 21 3.17 10.39 3.33
N ALA A 22 4.06 10.12 2.37
CA ALA A 22 4.54 8.76 2.12
C ALA A 22 5.32 8.19 3.32
N ILE A 23 4.98 6.96 3.71
CA ILE A 23 5.70 6.21 4.73
C ILE A 23 7.08 5.77 4.20
N ARG A 24 8.13 5.96 5.01
CA ARG A 24 9.49 5.54 4.70
C ARG A 24 9.77 4.15 5.28
N GLY A 25 9.74 3.14 4.43
CA GLY A 25 9.96 1.73 4.76
C GLY A 25 8.75 0.86 4.39
N GLY A 26 8.77 -0.41 4.78
CA GLY A 26 7.74 -1.37 4.38
C GLY A 26 7.73 -1.61 2.88
N VAL A 27 6.52 -1.70 2.30
CA VAL A 27 6.31 -1.95 0.86
C VAL A 27 5.39 -0.87 0.28
N PRO A 28 5.92 0.29 -0.14
CA PRO A 28 5.11 1.36 -0.72
C PRO A 28 4.60 1.00 -2.12
N ILE A 29 3.31 1.18 -2.36
CA ILE A 29 2.70 0.98 -3.70
C ILE A 29 2.95 2.21 -4.57
N CYS A 30 3.72 2.02 -5.64
CA CYS A 30 3.99 3.05 -6.64
C CYS A 30 2.98 2.93 -7.79
N PHE A 31 2.02 3.84 -7.88
CA PHE A 31 0.99 3.85 -8.92
C PHE A 31 0.38 5.25 -9.08
N PRO A 32 0.08 5.72 -10.31
CA PRO A 32 0.13 4.99 -11.58
C PRO A 32 1.48 5.01 -12.29
N TRP A 33 2.50 5.62 -11.70
CA TRP A 33 3.84 5.67 -12.27
C TRP A 33 4.92 5.35 -11.23
N PHE A 34 6.10 5.02 -11.72
CA PHE A 34 7.29 4.78 -10.92
C PHE A 34 8.32 5.89 -11.13
N GLY A 35 9.01 6.28 -10.06
CA GLY A 35 10.06 7.29 -10.12
C GLY A 35 9.52 8.69 -10.45
N PRO A 36 10.39 9.59 -10.95
CA PRO A 36 10.05 10.98 -11.26
C PRO A 36 9.41 11.13 -12.65
N PHE A 37 8.47 10.24 -12.98
CA PHE A 37 7.72 10.33 -14.24
C PHE A 37 6.73 11.50 -14.25
N ALA A 38 6.05 11.72 -13.13
CA ALA A 38 5.18 12.85 -12.87
C ALA A 38 5.16 13.14 -11.37
N GLU A 39 4.59 14.29 -10.97
CA GLU A 39 4.46 14.66 -9.56
C GLU A 39 3.13 14.12 -8.98
N PRO A 40 3.14 13.56 -7.75
CA PRO A 40 4.32 13.29 -6.93
C PRO A 40 5.14 12.10 -7.45
N ASN A 41 6.45 12.07 -7.17
CA ASN A 41 7.29 10.90 -7.44
C ASN A 41 6.61 9.61 -6.94
N HIS A 42 6.64 8.56 -7.77
CA HIS A 42 6.02 7.25 -7.52
C HIS A 42 4.48 7.25 -7.47
N GLY A 43 3.83 8.28 -7.99
CA GLY A 43 2.38 8.37 -8.04
C GLY A 43 1.74 8.61 -6.68
N PHE A 44 0.42 8.57 -6.67
CA PHE A 44 -0.40 8.99 -5.54
C PHE A 44 -0.90 7.83 -4.66
N ALA A 45 -0.83 6.57 -5.12
CA ALA A 45 -1.45 5.45 -4.41
C ALA A 45 -0.91 5.24 -2.98
N ARG A 46 0.37 5.54 -2.73
CA ARG A 46 1.00 5.49 -1.40
C ARG A 46 0.63 6.65 -0.46
N LEU A 47 -0.12 7.64 -0.94
CA LEU A 47 -0.49 8.86 -0.22
C LEU A 47 -1.97 8.91 0.17
N LEU A 48 -2.79 8.07 -0.47
CA LEU A 48 -4.25 8.06 -0.31
C LEU A 48 -4.69 6.96 0.67
N PRO A 49 -5.80 7.14 1.39
CA PRO A 49 -6.37 6.09 2.23
C PRO A 49 -6.96 4.98 1.36
N TRP A 50 -6.62 3.73 1.68
CA TRP A 50 -7.22 2.56 1.06
C TRP A 50 -8.37 2.03 1.93
N GLU A 51 -9.45 1.61 1.31
CA GLU A 51 -10.56 0.96 1.98
C GLU A 51 -10.20 -0.49 2.30
N PHE A 52 -10.37 -0.93 3.55
CA PHE A 52 -10.32 -2.35 3.89
C PHE A 52 -11.62 -3.02 3.45
N THR A 53 -11.53 -3.93 2.47
CA THR A 53 -12.72 -4.48 1.80
C THR A 53 -12.97 -5.95 2.08
N ALA A 54 -11.96 -6.73 2.45
CA ALA A 54 -12.14 -8.15 2.80
C ALA A 54 -10.97 -8.68 3.64
N HIS A 55 -11.24 -9.75 4.39
CA HIS A 55 -10.21 -10.61 4.97
C HIS A 55 -10.64 -12.07 4.94
N ARG A 56 -9.65 -12.96 5.00
CA ARG A 56 -9.82 -14.40 5.21
C ARG A 56 -8.71 -14.87 6.13
N GLU A 57 -9.03 -15.77 7.05
CA GLU A 57 -8.05 -16.34 7.98
C GLU A 57 -8.15 -17.86 7.97
N ASP A 58 -7.00 -18.53 8.02
CA ASP A 58 -6.90 -19.96 8.26
C ASP A 58 -5.64 -20.30 9.06
N THR A 59 -5.40 -21.59 9.30
CA THR A 59 -4.26 -22.06 10.09
C THR A 59 -2.89 -21.70 9.50
N ASN A 60 -2.83 -21.28 8.23
CA ASN A 60 -1.59 -20.89 7.55
C ASN A 60 -1.35 -19.39 7.53
N GLY A 61 -2.30 -18.57 7.99
CA GLY A 61 -2.15 -17.12 8.04
C GLY A 61 -3.41 -16.33 7.75
N VAL A 62 -3.21 -15.03 7.56
CA VAL A 62 -4.24 -14.02 7.31
C VAL A 62 -4.08 -13.46 5.91
N GLU A 63 -5.19 -13.33 5.19
CA GLU A 63 -5.28 -12.60 3.93
C GLU A 63 -6.11 -11.33 4.13
N LEU A 64 -5.58 -10.19 3.69
CA LEU A 64 -6.19 -8.86 3.79
C LEU A 64 -6.33 -8.26 2.40
N THR A 65 -7.49 -7.71 2.08
CA THR A 65 -7.74 -7.03 0.82
C THR A 65 -8.07 -5.57 1.06
N PHE A 66 -7.31 -4.69 0.41
CA PHE A 66 -7.52 -3.26 0.40
C PHE A 66 -7.85 -2.79 -1.00
N THR A 67 -8.75 -1.81 -1.11
CA THR A 67 -9.19 -1.26 -2.40
C THR A 67 -9.01 0.25 -2.44
N LEU A 68 -8.45 0.76 -3.54
CA LEU A 68 -8.38 2.19 -3.86
C LEU A 68 -9.11 2.42 -5.18
N ARG A 69 -10.03 3.38 -5.21
CA ARG A 69 -10.80 3.74 -6.42
C ARG A 69 -10.46 5.13 -6.86
N ASP A 70 -10.72 5.41 -8.14
CA ASP A 70 -10.63 6.77 -8.64
C ASP A 70 -11.58 7.72 -7.89
N THR A 71 -11.08 8.93 -7.69
CA THR A 71 -11.80 10.10 -7.21
C THR A 71 -11.66 11.23 -8.23
N PRO A 72 -12.51 12.27 -8.19
CA PRO A 72 -12.35 13.44 -9.06
C PRO A 72 -10.94 14.05 -9.03
N GLU A 73 -10.28 14.08 -7.87
CA GLU A 73 -8.92 14.60 -7.70
C GLU A 73 -7.87 13.72 -8.41
N THR A 74 -8.00 12.40 -8.28
CA THR A 74 -7.10 11.46 -8.98
C THR A 74 -7.32 11.48 -10.48
N LEU A 75 -8.57 11.62 -10.95
CA LEU A 75 -8.91 11.72 -12.37
C LEU A 75 -8.41 13.03 -12.98
N ALA A 76 -8.38 14.12 -12.20
CA ALA A 76 -7.76 15.37 -12.64
C ALA A 76 -6.25 15.23 -12.85
N SER A 77 -5.58 14.40 -12.04
CA SER A 77 -4.12 14.16 -12.14
C SER A 77 -3.77 13.07 -13.15
N TRP A 78 -4.62 12.06 -13.30
CA TRP A 78 -4.46 10.91 -14.19
C TRP A 78 -5.84 10.48 -14.70
N PRO A 79 -6.23 10.86 -15.94
CA PRO A 79 -7.62 10.80 -16.42
C PRO A 79 -8.03 9.39 -16.87
N HIS A 80 -7.89 8.42 -15.98
CA HIS A 80 -8.29 7.03 -16.19
C HIS A 80 -9.05 6.54 -14.96
N ALA A 81 -10.28 6.05 -15.16
CA ALA A 81 -11.01 5.36 -14.12
C ALA A 81 -10.24 4.11 -13.67
N PHE A 82 -10.19 3.85 -12.37
CA PHE A 82 -9.45 2.73 -11.82
C PHE A 82 -10.07 2.15 -10.55
N THR A 83 -9.82 0.87 -10.34
CA THR A 83 -10.01 0.19 -9.06
C THR A 83 -8.78 -0.67 -8.84
N LEU A 84 -7.95 -0.28 -7.86
CA LEU A 84 -6.81 -1.07 -7.43
C LEU A 84 -7.22 -1.96 -6.26
N THR A 85 -6.77 -3.21 -6.31
CA THR A 85 -6.92 -4.15 -5.21
C THR A 85 -5.54 -4.65 -4.79
N ALA A 86 -5.14 -4.36 -3.56
CA ALA A 86 -3.92 -4.91 -2.95
C ALA A 86 -4.32 -6.04 -2.02
N ARG A 87 -3.86 -7.26 -2.33
CA ARG A 87 -4.12 -8.46 -1.51
C ARG A 87 -2.83 -8.88 -0.84
N TYR A 88 -2.86 -8.92 0.48
CA TYR A 88 -1.73 -9.29 1.29
C TYR A 88 -2.03 -10.62 1.94
N LYS A 89 -1.09 -11.57 1.87
CA LYS A 89 -1.14 -12.80 2.67
C LYS A 89 0.04 -12.86 3.62
N GLN A 90 -0.23 -12.84 4.91
CA GLN A 90 0.74 -12.98 5.99
C GLN A 90 0.63 -14.36 6.62
N GLY A 91 1.66 -15.18 6.44
CA GLY A 91 1.84 -16.46 7.10
C GLY A 91 3.31 -16.77 7.31
N LYS A 92 3.72 -18.03 7.11
CA LYS A 92 5.15 -18.41 7.05
C LYS A 92 5.91 -17.62 5.98
N THR A 93 5.21 -17.20 4.93
CA THR A 93 5.69 -16.28 3.90
C THR A 93 4.78 -15.05 3.84
N CYS A 94 5.30 -13.96 3.26
CA CYS A 94 4.51 -12.79 2.91
C CYS A 94 4.29 -12.77 1.39
N THR A 95 3.04 -12.63 0.95
CA THR A 95 2.69 -12.40 -0.46
C THR A 95 1.95 -11.07 -0.58
N ILE A 96 2.24 -10.33 -1.64
CA ILE A 96 1.68 -9.00 -1.97
C ILE A 96 1.28 -9.02 -3.44
#